data_AF-A0A923P1J1-F1
#
_entry.id   AF-A0A923P1J1-F1
#
_cell.length_a   1.000
_cell.length_b   1.000
_cell.length_c   1.000
_cell.angle_alpha   90.00
_cell.angle_beta   90.00
_cell.angle_gamma   90.00
#
_symmetry.space_group_name_H-M   'P 1'
#
loop_
_entity.id
_entity.type
_entity.pdbx_description
1 polymer ?
#
loop_
_entity_poly.entity_id
_entity_poly.type
_entity_poly.pdbx_seq_one_letter_code
_entity_poly.pdbx_strand_id
1 'polypeptide(L)'
;MLGLIRGQGSLRREFVEDRRVDAQAPADGAVARRTFEQVLNNGQPFNDTLRPSDLRTGDMLYVEGTAIAVAHRDGVTLRRYWLVGTIDLNQDGLVREADNRYRVARDTIR
;
A
#
# COMPACT_ATOMS: atom_id res chain seq x y z
N MET A 1 -45.27 10.66 -35.17
CA MET A 1 -44.30 9.55 -35.18
C MET A 1 -43.24 9.88 -34.14
N LEU A 2 -43.33 9.29 -32.95
CA LEU A 2 -42.44 9.52 -31.79
C LEU A 2 -41.39 8.40 -31.77
N GLY A 3 -40.13 8.76 -32.01
CA GLY A 3 -38.96 7.94 -31.61
C GLY A 3 -38.08 8.81 -30.70
N LEU A 4 -37.22 8.33 -29.81
CA LEU A 4 -36.81 7.00 -29.32
C LEU A 4 -35.77 7.34 -28.20
N ILE A 5 -35.75 6.58 -27.09
CA ILE A 5 -34.55 6.16 -26.31
C ILE A 5 -33.74 7.29 -25.62
N ARG A 6 -33.81 7.42 -24.27
CA ARG A 6 -33.01 6.71 -23.25
C ARG A 6 -31.52 7.11 -23.24
N GLY A 7 -31.07 7.55 -22.06
CA GLY A 7 -29.75 7.22 -21.53
C GLY A 7 -28.74 8.37 -21.45
N GLN A 8 -28.75 9.08 -20.31
CA GLN A 8 -27.52 9.58 -19.70
C GLN A 8 -27.73 9.49 -18.19
N GLY A 9 -27.54 8.29 -17.62
CA GLY A 9 -27.12 8.21 -16.24
C GLY A 9 -25.76 8.87 -16.20
N SER A 10 -25.71 10.11 -15.71
CA SER A 10 -24.46 10.82 -15.50
C SER A 10 -23.59 9.97 -14.60
N LEU A 11 -22.66 9.26 -15.23
CA LEU A 11 -21.61 8.49 -14.59
C LEU A 11 -20.93 9.46 -13.62
N ARG A 12 -21.20 9.29 -12.32
CA ARG A 12 -20.30 9.76 -11.28
C ARG A 12 -18.99 9.03 -11.53
N ARG A 13 -18.15 9.60 -12.40
CA ARG A 13 -16.71 9.47 -12.27
C ARG A 13 -16.39 10.21 -10.98
N GLU A 14 -16.62 9.50 -9.88
CA GLU A 14 -15.89 9.78 -8.65
C GLU A 14 -14.43 9.80 -9.06
N PHE A 15 -13.84 10.98 -8.96
CA PHE A 15 -12.40 11.17 -9.01
C PHE A 15 -11.86 10.36 -7.83
N VAL A 16 -11.70 9.05 -8.01
CA VAL A 16 -10.81 8.28 -7.16
C VAL A 16 -9.47 8.89 -7.48
N GLU A 17 -8.97 9.75 -6.58
CA GLU A 17 -7.61 10.26 -6.67
C GLU A 17 -6.71 9.05 -6.92
N ASP A 18 -6.04 9.00 -8.07
CA ASP A 18 -5.09 7.94 -8.36
C ASP A 18 -3.96 8.09 -7.33
N ARG A 19 -4.04 7.32 -6.23
CA ARG A 19 -3.01 7.30 -5.18
C ARG A 19 -2.03 6.19 -5.49
N ARG A 20 -1.59 6.18 -6.75
CA ARG A 20 -0.58 5.26 -7.23
C ARG A 20 0.78 5.74 -6.76
N VAL A 21 1.49 4.86 -6.06
CA VAL A 21 2.83 5.12 -5.56
C VAL A 21 3.78 4.15 -6.21
N ASP A 22 4.86 4.66 -6.78
CA ASP A 22 5.99 3.83 -7.19
C ASP A 22 6.89 3.63 -5.97
N ALA A 23 6.65 2.53 -5.24
CA ALA A 23 7.32 2.26 -3.99
C ALA A 23 8.74 1.75 -4.23
N GLN A 24 9.67 2.23 -3.43
CA GLN A 24 11.07 1.82 -3.50
C GLN A 24 11.65 1.65 -2.09
N ALA A 25 12.60 0.73 -1.97
CA ALA A 25 13.40 0.62 -0.77
C ALA A 25 14.23 1.91 -0.63
N PRO A 26 14.15 2.64 0.49
CA PRO A 26 14.89 3.88 0.62
C PRO A 26 16.39 3.61 0.76
N ALA A 27 17.20 4.49 0.19
CA ALA A 27 18.66 4.40 0.28
C ALA A 27 19.15 4.38 1.74
N ASP A 28 20.33 3.79 1.95
CA ASP A 28 20.99 3.81 3.26
C ASP A 28 21.19 5.26 3.73
N GLY A 29 20.73 5.55 4.95
CA GLY A 29 20.79 6.90 5.53
C GLY A 29 19.61 7.82 5.24
N ALA A 30 18.65 7.41 4.40
CA ALA A 30 17.40 8.16 4.20
C ALA A 30 16.63 8.32 5.52
N VAL A 31 16.00 9.49 5.72
CA VAL A 31 15.26 9.81 6.95
C VAL A 31 14.09 8.84 7.15
N ALA A 32 13.26 8.63 6.11
CA ALA A 32 12.13 7.69 6.17
C ALA A 32 12.56 6.28 6.57
N ARG A 33 13.71 5.81 6.06
CA ARG A 33 14.28 4.50 6.43
C ARG A 33 14.60 4.42 7.91
N ARG A 34 15.37 5.38 8.42
CA ARG A 34 15.72 5.44 9.85
C ARG A 34 14.47 5.52 10.73
N THR A 35 13.49 6.33 10.34
CA THR A 35 12.23 6.47 11.07
C THR A 35 11.49 5.14 11.18
N PHE A 36 11.27 4.45 10.06
CA PHE A 36 10.56 3.18 10.06
C PHE A 36 11.35 2.07 10.77
N GLU A 37 12.66 1.97 10.56
CA GLU A 37 13.50 0.98 11.25
C GLU A 37 13.46 1.20 12.76
N GLN A 38 13.54 2.46 13.22
CA GLN A 38 13.42 2.82 14.62
C GLN A 38 12.08 2.42 15.22
N VAL A 39 10.97 2.78 14.56
CA VAL A 39 9.62 2.61 15.09
C VAL A 39 9.11 1.17 14.96
N LEU A 40 9.42 0.49 13.87
CA LEU A 40 8.84 -0.82 13.54
C LEU A 40 9.76 -2.00 13.85
N ASN A 41 11.07 -1.77 14.00
CA ASN A 41 12.06 -2.83 14.21
C ASN A 41 13.15 -2.43 15.22
N ASN A 42 12.84 -1.52 16.15
CA ASN A 42 13.73 -1.13 17.24
C ASN A 42 15.12 -0.65 16.76
N GLY A 43 15.16 0.03 15.61
CA GLY A 43 16.37 0.54 14.99
C GLY A 43 17.16 -0.48 14.17
N GLN A 44 16.69 -1.73 14.10
CA GLN A 44 17.30 -2.76 13.25
C GLN A 44 16.86 -2.59 11.79
N PRO A 45 17.76 -2.82 10.82
CA PRO A 45 17.45 -2.61 9.41
C PRO A 45 16.40 -3.59 8.87
N PHE A 46 15.64 -3.18 7.86
CA PHE A 46 14.89 -4.14 7.04
C PHE A 46 15.79 -4.50 5.85
N ASN A 47 16.19 -5.77 5.79
CA ASN A 47 17.12 -6.24 4.78
C ASN A 47 16.41 -6.87 3.57
N ASP A 48 15.11 -7.12 3.71
CA ASP A 48 14.30 -7.82 2.71
C ASP A 48 13.29 -6.89 2.04
N THR A 49 12.90 -7.24 0.83
CA THR A 49 11.88 -6.53 0.03
C THR A 49 10.71 -7.43 -0.29
N LEU A 50 9.52 -6.85 -0.47
CA LEU A 50 8.32 -7.51 -1.01
C LEU A 50 7.81 -6.75 -2.23
N ARG A 51 7.15 -7.45 -3.16
CA ARG A 51 6.40 -6.79 -4.23
C ARG A 51 4.91 -6.72 -3.87
N PRO A 52 4.12 -5.82 -4.50
CA PRO A 52 2.68 -5.74 -4.28
C PRO A 52 1.97 -7.10 -4.44
N SER A 53 2.39 -7.91 -5.42
CA SER A 53 1.84 -9.25 -5.67
C SER A 53 2.11 -10.29 -4.59
N ASP A 54 3.06 -10.03 -3.69
CA ASP A 54 3.43 -10.94 -2.59
C ASP A 54 2.71 -10.59 -1.29
N LEU A 55 2.01 -9.45 -1.24
CA LEU A 55 1.25 -9.00 -0.08
C LEU A 55 0.12 -9.97 0.23
N ARG A 56 -0.05 -10.24 1.52
CA ARG A 56 -1.06 -11.17 2.02
C ARG A 56 -2.07 -10.47 2.90
N THR A 57 -3.27 -11.03 2.93
CA THR A 57 -4.32 -10.61 3.86
C THR A 57 -3.78 -10.56 5.30
N GLY A 58 -3.94 -9.41 5.95
CA GLY A 58 -3.44 -9.12 7.29
C GLY A 58 -2.14 -8.31 7.34
N ASP A 59 -1.44 -8.14 6.22
CA ASP A 59 -0.23 -7.31 6.17
C ASP A 59 -0.56 -5.84 6.45
N MET A 60 0.36 -5.16 7.13
CA MET A 60 0.25 -3.74 7.45
C MET A 60 1.28 -2.94 6.66
N LEU A 61 0.81 -1.94 5.92
CA LEU A 61 1.63 -1.01 5.14
C LEU A 61 1.74 0.32 5.89
N TYR A 62 2.95 0.85 5.99
CA TYR A 62 3.25 2.16 6.54
C TYR A 62 3.92 3.00 5.45
N VAL A 63 3.35 4.17 5.13
CA VAL A 63 3.68 4.93 3.91
C VAL A 63 4.30 6.28 4.27
N GLU A 64 5.46 6.58 3.69
CA GLU A 64 6.10 7.90 3.76
C GLU A 64 6.68 8.27 2.39
N GLY A 65 5.94 9.05 1.60
CA GLY A 65 6.31 9.32 0.21
C GLY A 65 6.34 8.03 -0.61
N THR A 66 7.51 7.70 -1.18
CA THR A 66 7.74 6.45 -1.93
C THR A 66 8.29 5.32 -1.06
N ALA A 67 8.59 5.58 0.22
CA ALA A 67 9.01 4.56 1.17
C ALA A 67 7.76 3.87 1.74
N ILE A 68 7.63 2.57 1.52
CA ILE A 68 6.55 1.79 2.11
C ILE A 68 7.15 0.61 2.88
N ALA A 69 6.94 0.61 4.20
CA ALA A 69 7.31 -0.51 5.06
C ALA A 69 6.13 -1.48 5.18
N VAL A 70 6.41 -2.78 5.09
CA VAL A 70 5.43 -3.85 5.26
C VAL A 70 5.74 -4.62 6.53
N ALA A 71 4.79 -4.70 7.45
CA ALA A 71 4.83 -5.63 8.56
C ALA A 71 3.98 -6.85 8.22
N HIS A 72 4.65 -7.98 8.03
CA HIS A 72 4.07 -9.24 7.59
C HIS A 72 4.12 -10.28 8.72
N ARG A 73 3.00 -10.91 9.03
CA ARG A 73 2.93 -11.91 10.08
C ARG A 73 3.14 -13.31 9.50
N ASP A 74 4.27 -13.91 9.85
CA ASP A 74 4.66 -15.28 9.48
C ASP A 74 4.54 -16.16 10.72
N GLY A 75 3.34 -16.71 10.94
CA GLY A 75 2.99 -17.44 12.16
C GLY A 75 3.08 -16.55 13.41
N VAL A 76 4.05 -16.85 14.28
CA VAL A 76 4.31 -16.06 15.52
C VAL A 76 5.32 -14.94 15.29
N THR A 77 6.04 -14.94 14.17
CA THR A 77 7.09 -13.96 13.88
C THR A 77 6.53 -12.81 13.06
N LEU A 78 6.90 -11.59 13.43
CA LEU A 78 6.61 -10.41 12.62
C LEU A 78 7.85 -10.07 11.79
N ARG A 79 7.75 -10.20 10.47
CA ARG A 79 8.80 -9.83 9.53
C ARG A 79 8.54 -8.43 8.98
N ARG A 80 9.61 -7.71 8.64
CA ARG A 80 9.54 -6.35 8.09
C ARG A 80 10.24 -6.33 6.75
N TYR A 81 9.59 -5.71 5.78
CA TYR A 81 10.08 -5.62 4.41
C TYR A 81 9.93 -4.19 3.90
N TRP A 82 10.74 -3.82 2.92
CA TRP A 82 10.42 -2.69 2.04
C TRP A 82 9.54 -3.15 0.89
N LEU A 83 8.43 -2.46 0.64
CA LEU A 83 7.67 -2.68 -0.58
C LEU A 83 8.41 -2.03 -1.76
N VAL A 84 8.55 -2.79 -2.85
CA VAL A 84 9.16 -2.32 -4.09
C VAL A 84 8.23 -2.62 -5.25
N GLY A 85 7.93 -1.60 -6.05
CA GLY A 85 7.03 -1.65 -7.19
C GLY A 85 5.83 -0.71 -7.03
N THR A 86 5.04 -0.64 -8.10
CA THR A 86 3.89 0.28 -8.15
C THR A 86 2.69 -0.31 -7.41
N ILE A 87 2.05 0.47 -6.54
CA ILE A 87 0.83 0.08 -5.82
C ILE A 87 -0.18 1.23 -5.83
N ASP A 88 -1.45 0.93 -6.05
CA ASP A 88 -2.54 1.90 -5.84
C ASP A 88 -3.06 1.79 -4.40
N LEU A 89 -2.88 2.84 -3.60
CA LEU A 89 -3.32 2.86 -2.20
C LEU A 89 -4.84 2.99 -2.02
N ASN A 90 -5.58 3.28 -3.09
CA ASN A 90 -7.04 3.35 -3.09
C ASN A 90 -7.70 2.09 -3.68
N GLN A 91 -6.91 1.06 -4.02
CA GLN A 91 -7.43 -0.16 -4.63
C GLN A 91 -8.31 -0.99 -3.68
N ASP A 92 -9.23 -1.77 -4.28
CA ASP A 92 -9.97 -2.79 -3.53
C ASP A 92 -9.01 -3.80 -2.91
N GLY A 93 -9.19 -4.08 -1.62
CA GLY A 93 -8.29 -4.94 -0.86
C GLY A 93 -7.31 -4.21 0.04
N LEU A 94 -7.20 -2.87 -0.04
CA LEU A 94 -6.54 -2.06 0.99
C LEU A 94 -7.57 -1.31 1.83
N VAL A 95 -7.43 -1.40 3.14
CA VAL A 95 -8.23 -0.63 4.10
C VAL A 95 -7.34 0.39 4.77
N ARG A 96 -7.67 1.67 4.63
CA ARG A 96 -6.96 2.76 5.31
C ARG A 96 -7.35 2.76 6.80
N GLU A 97 -6.38 2.48 7.66
CA GLU A 97 -6.56 2.40 9.12
C GLU A 97 -6.10 3.69 9.82
N ALA A 98 -5.22 4.48 9.18
CA ALA A 98 -4.79 5.82 9.61
C ALA A 98 -4.22 6.59 8.42
N ASP A 99 -3.70 7.81 8.65
CA ASP A 99 -3.32 8.68 7.54
C ASP A 99 -2.28 8.08 6.58
N ASN A 100 -1.31 7.37 7.16
CA ASN A 100 -0.20 6.72 6.49
C ASN A 100 -0.16 5.21 6.71
N ARG A 101 -1.28 4.61 7.15
CA ARG A 101 -1.33 3.19 7.53
C ARG A 101 -2.48 2.49 6.85
N TYR A 102 -2.17 1.37 6.19
CA TYR A 102 -3.13 0.56 5.45
C TYR A 102 -3.00 -0.89 5.89
N ARG A 103 -4.12 -1.60 5.89
CA ARG A 103 -4.19 -3.04 6.10
C ARG A 103 -4.59 -3.72 4.81
N VAL A 104 -3.88 -4.78 4.44
CA VAL A 104 -4.29 -5.66 3.35
C VAL A 104 -5.46 -6.50 3.82
N ALA A 105 -6.62 -6.28 3.22
CA ALA A 105 -7.84 -7.03 3.49
C ALA A 105 -8.04 -8.21 2.53
N ARG A 106 -7.36 -8.21 1.38
CA ARG A 106 -7.44 -9.25 0.35
C ARG A 106 -6.09 -9.44 -0.33
N ASP A 107 -5.74 -10.68 -0.63
CA ASP A 107 -4.54 -11.12 -1.37
C ASP A 107 -4.61 -10.88 -2.90
N THR A 108 -5.47 -9.96 -3.33
CA THR A 108 -5.63 -9.58 -4.75
C THR A 108 -4.83 -8.35 -5.15
N ILE A 109 -3.94 -7.87 -4.28
CA ILE A 109 -3.16 -6.63 -4.47
C ILE A 109 -2.22 -6.75 -5.66
N ARG A 110 -2.17 -5.71 -6.49
CA ARG A 110 -1.32 -5.63 -7.69
C ARG A 110 -0.75 -4.23 -7.91
#